data_AF-A0A933ZP13-F1
#
_entry.id   AF-A0A933ZP13-F1
#
_cell.length_a   1.000
_cell.length_b   1.000
_cell.length_c   1.000
_cell.angle_alpha   90.00
_cell.angle_beta   90.00
_cell.angle_gamma   90.00
#
_symmetry.space_group_name_H-M   'P 1'
#
loop_
_entity.id
_entity.type
_entity.pdbx_description
1 polymer ?
#
loop_
_entity_poly.entity_id
_entity_poly.type
_entity_poly.pdbx_seq_one_letter_code
_entity_poly.pdbx_strand_id
1 'polypeptide(L)'
;MSPLAEAAGELGRSSPEIGEIVLLTLRVGTSGLLLGLAAGVPVGLWLALARFPGRRVLLGFANAGMGLPPVLAGLVVALLLWRSGPLGELELMYTPSAMILAQALIATPVIVSLTAAGIQQLGAELPGQLRALGASQLQLAWLLLKEARLPLVAAAMAAAGRLI
;
A
#
# COMPACT_ATOMS: atom_id res chain seq x y z
N MET A 1 13.15 8.28 -47.80
CA MET A 1 11.91 8.02 -47.03
C MET A 1 12.19 8.49 -45.61
N SER A 2 11.32 9.33 -45.03
CA SER A 2 11.66 10.03 -43.78
C SER A 2 11.62 9.07 -42.58
N PRO A 3 12.65 9.06 -41.71
CA PRO A 3 12.67 8.22 -40.50
C PRO A 3 11.48 8.49 -39.55
N LEU A 4 10.84 9.65 -39.68
CA LEU A 4 9.61 10.02 -38.96
C LEU A 4 8.38 9.21 -39.39
N ALA A 5 8.30 8.78 -40.66
CA ALA A 5 7.18 7.95 -41.15
C ALA A 5 7.32 6.49 -40.70
N GLU A 6 8.56 6.02 -40.52
CA GLU A 6 8.88 4.68 -40.02
C GLU A 6 8.60 4.59 -38.51
N ALA A 7 9.01 5.60 -37.74
CA ALA A 7 8.70 5.72 -36.31
C ALA A 7 7.17 5.82 -36.04
N ALA A 8 6.42 6.53 -36.89
CA ALA A 8 4.96 6.61 -36.79
C ALA A 8 4.27 5.27 -37.15
N GLY A 9 4.84 4.51 -38.09
CA GLY A 9 4.37 3.17 -38.46
C GLY A 9 4.66 2.10 -37.39
N GLU A 10 5.78 2.22 -36.68
CA GLU A 10 6.12 1.36 -35.53
C GLU A 10 5.20 1.64 -34.33
N LEU A 11 4.94 2.89 -33.99
CA LEU A 11 3.98 3.25 -32.93
C LEU A 11 2.58 2.68 -33.20
N GLY A 12 2.14 2.66 -34.45
CA GLY A 12 0.88 2.03 -34.87
C GLY A 12 0.88 0.50 -34.72
N ARG A 13 2.00 -0.18 -35.03
CA ARG A 13 2.15 -1.65 -34.91
C ARG A 13 2.41 -2.13 -33.47
N SER A 14 3.04 -1.32 -32.63
CA SER A 14 3.31 -1.61 -31.22
C SER A 14 2.12 -1.37 -30.29
N SER A 15 0.99 -0.85 -30.80
CA SER A 15 -0.23 -0.60 -30.03
C SER A 15 -0.68 -1.76 -29.11
N PRO A 16 -0.71 -3.03 -29.57
CA PRO A 16 -1.07 -4.14 -28.69
C PRO A 16 -0.03 -4.43 -27.59
N GLU A 17 1.27 -4.30 -27.89
CA GLU A 17 2.35 -4.51 -26.92
C GLU A 17 2.36 -3.41 -25.84
N ILE A 18 2.16 -2.15 -26.24
CA ILE A 18 1.99 -1.02 -25.32
C ILE A 18 0.76 -1.24 -24.44
N GLY A 19 -0.35 -1.70 -25.03
CA GLY A 19 -1.57 -2.04 -24.29
C GLY A 19 -1.34 -3.12 -23.24
N GLU A 20 -0.55 -4.15 -23.57
CA GLU A 20 -0.19 -5.23 -22.63
C GLU A 20 0.67 -4.71 -21.48
N ILE A 21 1.68 -3.88 -21.76
CA ILE A 21 2.53 -3.27 -20.73
C ILE A 21 1.69 -2.38 -19.81
N VAL A 22 0.85 -1.51 -20.36
CA VAL A 22 -0.05 -0.64 -19.57
C VAL A 22 -0.97 -1.48 -18.69
N LEU A 23 -1.57 -2.53 -19.23
CA LEU A 23 -2.45 -3.42 -18.46
C LEU A 23 -1.69 -4.14 -17.36
N LEU A 24 -0.46 -4.62 -17.64
CA LEU A 24 0.39 -5.27 -16.65
C LEU A 24 0.76 -4.30 -15.52
N THR A 25 1.22 -3.09 -15.85
CA THR A 25 1.56 -2.06 -14.86
C THR A 25 0.35 -1.70 -14.00
N LEU A 26 -0.83 -1.49 -14.61
CA LEU A 26 -2.06 -1.24 -13.87
C LEU A 26 -2.44 -2.41 -12.98
N ARG A 27 -2.38 -3.65 -13.48
CA ARG A 27 -2.71 -4.85 -12.71
C ARG A 27 -1.80 -5.03 -11.50
N VAL A 28 -0.49 -4.90 -11.72
CA VAL A 28 0.51 -5.04 -10.65
C VAL A 28 0.29 -3.91 -9.64
N GLY A 29 0.26 -2.65 -10.09
CA GLY A 29 0.05 -1.44 -9.29
C GLY A 29 -1.20 -1.51 -8.40
N THR A 30 -2.34 -1.79 -9.01
CA THR A 30 -3.62 -1.89 -8.30
C THR A 30 -3.65 -3.06 -7.33
N SER A 31 -3.11 -4.22 -7.70
CA SER A 31 -3.03 -5.37 -6.80
C SER A 31 -2.14 -5.09 -5.59
N GLY A 32 -0.98 -4.48 -5.79
CA GLY A 32 -0.07 -4.06 -4.72
C GLY A 32 -0.72 -3.03 -3.79
N LEU A 33 -1.44 -2.05 -4.35
CA LEU A 33 -2.20 -1.08 -3.58
C LEU A 33 -3.30 -1.73 -2.74
N LEU A 34 -4.08 -2.65 -3.33
CA LEU A 34 -5.16 -3.35 -2.63
C LEU A 34 -4.64 -4.19 -1.48
N LEU A 35 -3.53 -4.91 -1.67
CA LEU A 35 -2.86 -5.64 -0.59
C LEU A 35 -2.34 -4.70 0.49
N GLY A 36 -1.73 -3.58 0.09
CA GLY A 36 -1.29 -2.54 1.02
C GLY A 36 -2.44 -1.93 1.82
N LEU A 37 -3.61 -1.74 1.22
CA LEU A 37 -4.81 -1.25 1.91
C LEU A 37 -5.37 -2.32 2.86
N ALA A 38 -5.46 -3.56 2.40
CA ALA A 38 -5.97 -4.69 3.17
C ALA A 38 -5.13 -4.95 4.43
N ALA A 39 -3.80 -4.76 4.36
CA ALA A 39 -2.93 -4.89 5.53
C ALA A 39 -2.82 -3.57 6.32
N GLY A 40 -2.63 -2.45 5.62
CA GLY A 40 -2.28 -1.17 6.22
C GLY A 40 -3.43 -0.48 6.95
N VAL A 41 -4.66 -0.59 6.45
CA VAL A 41 -5.83 0.03 7.10
C VAL A 41 -6.13 -0.63 8.45
N PRO A 42 -6.23 -1.97 8.57
CA PRO A 42 -6.43 -2.61 9.87
C PRO A 42 -5.29 -2.34 10.84
N VAL A 43 -4.03 -2.41 10.38
CA VAL A 43 -2.86 -2.13 11.24
C VAL A 43 -2.85 -0.67 11.69
N GLY A 44 -3.13 0.29 10.81
CA GLY A 44 -3.21 1.71 11.14
C GLY A 44 -4.34 2.01 12.13
N LEU A 45 -5.51 1.40 11.95
CA LEU A 45 -6.63 1.51 12.87
C LEU A 45 -6.29 0.91 14.24
N TRP A 46 -5.70 -0.28 14.26
CA TRP A 46 -5.26 -0.94 15.50
C TRP A 46 -4.23 -0.07 16.24
N LEU A 47 -3.21 0.44 15.53
CA LEU A 47 -2.22 1.34 16.11
C LEU A 47 -2.81 2.67 16.56
N ALA A 48 -3.89 3.17 15.95
CA ALA A 48 -4.57 4.38 16.43
C ALA A 48 -5.30 4.14 17.76
N LEU A 49 -5.94 2.97 17.92
CA LEU A 49 -6.78 2.64 19.07
C LEU A 49 -6.00 2.02 20.24
N ALA A 50 -4.87 1.36 19.96
CA ALA A 50 -4.12 0.64 20.98
C ALA A 50 -3.46 1.58 22.01
N ARG A 51 -3.37 1.12 23.26
CA ARG A 51 -2.82 1.87 24.41
C ARG A 51 -1.73 1.05 25.11
N PHE A 52 -0.63 0.78 24.41
CA PHE A 52 0.55 0.07 24.96
C PHE A 52 1.85 0.84 24.68
N PRO A 53 2.91 0.66 25.48
CA PRO A 53 4.11 1.50 25.43
C PRO A 53 4.87 1.44 24.09
N GLY A 54 4.88 0.29 23.40
CA GLY A 54 5.55 0.10 22.12
C GLY A 54 4.87 0.76 20.91
N ARG A 55 3.65 1.30 21.06
CA ARG A 55 2.88 1.90 19.96
C ARG A 55 3.65 3.02 19.26
N ARG A 56 4.32 3.91 20.02
CA ARG A 56 5.07 5.04 19.45
C ARG A 56 6.21 4.59 18.55
N VAL A 57 6.88 3.49 18.93
CA VAL A 57 7.96 2.90 18.15
C VAL A 57 7.43 2.34 16.83
N LEU A 58 6.32 1.59 16.86
CA LEU A 58 5.70 1.05 15.64
C LEU A 58 5.20 2.14 14.69
N LEU A 59 4.57 3.19 15.24
CA LEU A 59 4.22 4.37 14.45
C LEU A 59 5.46 5.07 13.90
N GLY A 60 6.54 5.17 14.66
CA GLY A 60 7.83 5.69 14.20
C GLY A 60 8.37 4.92 13.00
N PHE A 61 8.35 3.58 13.05
CA PHE A 61 8.75 2.74 11.92
C PHE A 61 7.84 2.91 10.70
N ALA A 62 6.52 2.98 10.90
CA ALA A 62 5.59 3.22 9.81
C ALA A 62 5.85 4.58 9.14
N ASN A 63 6.09 5.64 9.92
CA ASN A 63 6.42 6.96 9.41
C ASN A 63 7.78 6.98 8.70
N ALA A 64 8.80 6.32 9.27
CA ALA A 64 10.09 6.16 8.61
C ALA A 64 9.96 5.42 7.27
N GLY A 65 9.09 4.40 7.21
CA GLY A 65 8.78 3.65 5.99
C GLY A 65 8.13 4.49 4.88
N MET A 66 7.56 5.66 5.19
CA MET A 66 7.09 6.61 4.16
C MET A 66 8.26 7.13 3.32
N GLY A 67 9.46 7.24 3.90
CA GLY A 67 10.70 7.63 3.22
C GLY A 67 11.48 6.46 2.60
N LEU A 68 10.96 5.23 2.68
CA LEU A 68 11.66 4.04 2.18
C LEU A 68 11.95 4.17 0.67
N PRO A 69 13.22 4.11 0.22
CA PRO A 69 13.53 4.11 -1.21
C PRO A 69 12.88 2.91 -1.91
N PRO A 70 12.24 3.08 -3.09
CA PRO A 70 11.63 1.97 -3.82
C PRO A 70 12.63 0.84 -4.13
N VAL A 71 13.87 1.20 -4.43
CA VAL A 71 14.96 0.25 -4.69
C VAL A 71 15.26 -0.61 -3.47
N LEU A 72 15.23 -0.04 -2.25
CA LEU A 72 15.47 -0.79 -1.03
C LEU A 72 14.33 -1.79 -0.76
N ALA A 73 13.08 -1.38 -0.99
CA ALA A 73 11.94 -2.29 -0.88
C ALA A 73 12.05 -3.47 -1.88
N GLY A 74 12.43 -3.18 -3.12
CA GLY A 74 12.70 -4.20 -4.13
C GLY A 74 13.81 -5.16 -3.71
N LEU A 75 14.91 -4.65 -3.14
CA LEU A 75 16.01 -5.48 -2.63
C LEU A 75 15.57 -6.38 -1.49
N VAL A 76 14.79 -5.87 -0.53
CA VAL A 76 14.26 -6.68 0.57
C VAL A 76 13.42 -7.83 0.03
N VAL A 77 12.49 -7.55 -0.90
CA VAL A 77 11.68 -8.61 -1.53
C VAL A 77 12.53 -9.59 -2.32
N ALA A 78 13.53 -9.11 -3.06
CA ALA A 78 14.46 -9.95 -3.80
C ALA A 78 15.25 -10.90 -2.89
N LEU A 79 15.73 -10.41 -1.74
CA LEU A 79 16.45 -11.24 -0.75
C LEU A 79 15.53 -12.27 -0.11
N LEU A 80 14.26 -11.93 0.15
CA LEU A 80 13.27 -12.86 0.70
C LEU A 80 12.95 -13.99 -0.28
N LEU A 81 12.76 -13.65 -1.57
CA LEU A 81 12.37 -14.57 -2.64
C LEU A 81 13.55 -15.23 -3.35
N TRP A 82 14.80 -14.87 -3.01
CA TRP A 82 15.97 -15.52 -3.57
C TRP A 82 15.92 -17.02 -3.28
N ARG A 83 16.56 -17.83 -4.12
CA ARG A 83 16.59 -19.30 -3.97
C ARG A 83 17.13 -19.83 -2.63
N SER A 84 17.89 -19.01 -1.91
CA SER A 84 18.44 -19.30 -0.57
C SER A 84 17.78 -18.45 0.53
N GLY A 85 16.79 -17.63 0.15
CA GLY A 85 16.03 -16.78 1.04
C GLY A 85 14.89 -17.55 1.73
N PRO A 86 14.30 -16.98 2.79
CA PRO A 86 13.26 -17.63 3.60
C PRO A 86 11.99 -17.97 2.83
N LEU A 87 11.72 -17.29 1.71
CA LEU A 87 10.58 -17.54 0.83
C LEU A 87 11.02 -18.07 -0.55
N GLY A 88 12.26 -18.57 -0.66
CA GLY A 88 12.86 -19.01 -1.92
C GLY A 88 12.18 -20.20 -2.57
N GLU A 89 11.54 -21.08 -1.78
CA GLU A 89 10.79 -22.24 -2.26
C GLU A 89 9.55 -21.85 -3.10
N LEU A 90 9.11 -20.59 -3.04
CA LEU A 90 7.98 -20.10 -3.83
C LEU A 90 8.36 -19.80 -5.30
N GLU A 91 9.66 -19.70 -5.62
CA GLU A 91 10.20 -19.45 -6.96
C GLU A 91 9.61 -18.21 -7.69
N LEU A 92 9.19 -17.18 -6.93
CA LEU A 92 8.46 -16.02 -7.45
C LEU A 92 9.34 -14.89 -8.02
N MET A 93 10.67 -14.94 -7.86
CA MET A 93 11.58 -13.78 -8.03
C MET A 93 11.49 -13.06 -9.39
N TYR A 94 11.08 -13.76 -10.46
CA TYR A 94 10.95 -13.21 -11.82
C TYR A 94 9.50 -13.11 -12.29
N THR A 95 8.55 -12.99 -11.37
CA THR A 95 7.11 -12.98 -11.67
C THR A 95 6.45 -11.65 -11.29
N PRO A 96 5.31 -11.31 -11.91
CA PRO A 96 4.47 -10.19 -11.47
C PRO A 96 4.07 -10.28 -9.99
N SER A 97 4.00 -11.50 -9.41
CA SER A 97 3.70 -11.70 -7.99
C SER A 97 4.77 -11.08 -7.09
N ALA A 98 6.06 -11.20 -7.44
CA ALA A 98 7.13 -10.53 -6.70
C ALA A 98 7.03 -9.00 -6.80
N MET A 99 6.66 -8.48 -7.97
CA MET A 99 6.43 -7.04 -8.17
C MET A 99 5.27 -6.54 -7.29
N ILE A 100 4.17 -7.28 -7.24
CA ILE A 100 3.01 -6.98 -6.38
C ILE A 100 3.41 -6.94 -4.91
N LEU A 101 4.23 -7.89 -4.45
CA LEU A 101 4.74 -7.92 -3.06
C LEU A 101 5.61 -6.70 -2.75
N ALA A 102 6.51 -6.31 -3.66
CA ALA A 102 7.33 -5.11 -3.50
C ALA A 102 6.47 -3.84 -3.41
N GLN A 103 5.45 -3.72 -4.26
CA GLN A 103 4.53 -2.59 -4.21
C GLN A 103 3.68 -2.57 -2.93
N ALA A 104 3.20 -3.74 -2.47
CA ALA A 104 2.49 -3.84 -1.19
C ALA A 104 3.38 -3.41 -0.02
N LEU A 105 4.67 -3.80 -0.03
CA LEU A 105 5.66 -3.39 0.97
C LEU A 105 5.89 -1.87 0.98
N ILE A 106 5.93 -1.24 -0.19
CA ILE A 106 6.08 0.22 -0.34
C ILE A 106 4.81 0.96 0.14
N ALA A 107 3.62 0.45 -0.22
CA ALA A 107 2.34 1.08 0.07
C ALA A 107 1.96 0.99 1.56
N THR A 108 2.21 -0.16 2.20
CA THR A 108 1.78 -0.46 3.57
C THR A 108 2.17 0.62 4.60
N PRO A 109 3.43 1.04 4.75
CA PRO A 109 3.82 2.02 5.78
C PRO A 109 3.13 3.39 5.59
N VAL A 110 2.88 3.79 4.33
CA VAL A 110 2.14 5.01 4.00
C VAL A 110 0.70 4.91 4.47
N ILE A 111 0.04 3.80 4.13
CA ILE A 111 -1.35 3.55 4.47
C ILE A 111 -1.52 3.44 5.99
N VAL A 112 -0.64 2.71 6.68
CA VAL A 112 -0.65 2.57 8.15
C VAL A 112 -0.55 3.93 8.81
N SER A 113 0.43 4.75 8.42
CA SER A 113 0.71 6.03 9.05
C SER A 113 -0.41 7.03 8.83
N LEU A 114 -0.91 7.16 7.59
CA LEU A 114 -1.99 8.09 7.26
C LEU A 114 -3.34 7.64 7.83
N THR A 115 -3.62 6.33 7.84
CA THR A 115 -4.81 5.80 8.52
C THR A 115 -4.75 6.11 10.01
N ALA A 116 -3.61 5.83 10.67
CA ALA A 116 -3.47 6.07 12.09
C ALA A 116 -3.59 7.55 12.44
N ALA A 117 -3.02 8.43 11.62
CA ALA A 117 -3.13 9.88 11.77
C ALA A 117 -4.57 10.36 11.57
N GLY A 118 -5.26 9.86 10.53
CA GLY A 118 -6.65 10.21 10.24
C GLY A 118 -7.60 9.85 11.37
N ILE A 119 -7.48 8.64 11.92
CA ILE A 119 -8.31 8.19 13.05
C ILE A 119 -8.04 9.03 14.31
N GLN A 120 -6.78 9.39 14.56
CA GLN A 120 -6.41 10.22 15.72
C GLN A 120 -6.95 11.66 15.63
N GLN A 121 -7.20 12.16 14.42
CA GLN A 121 -7.78 13.50 14.20
C GLN A 121 -9.28 13.57 14.50
N LEU A 122 -9.99 12.44 14.54
CA LEU A 122 -11.44 12.38 14.81
C LEU A 122 -11.82 12.73 16.27
N GLY A 123 -10.84 13.00 17.13
CA GLY A 123 -11.03 13.30 18.55
C GLY A 123 -10.79 12.06 19.43
N ALA A 124 -10.05 12.25 20.52
CA ALA A 124 -9.65 11.17 21.42
C ALA A 124 -10.83 10.53 22.18
N GLU A 125 -11.95 11.25 22.27
CA GLU A 125 -13.15 10.83 23.00
C GLU A 125 -14.11 9.98 22.15
N LEU A 126 -14.08 10.13 20.81
CA LEU A 126 -15.02 9.46 19.91
C LEU A 126 -15.05 7.93 20.10
N PRO A 127 -13.90 7.21 20.21
CA PRO A 127 -13.93 5.78 20.47
C PRO A 127 -14.48 5.41 21.85
N GLY A 128 -14.42 6.32 22.84
CA GLY A 128 -15.03 6.13 24.15
C GLY A 128 -16.54 6.31 24.11
N GLN A 129 -17.01 7.36 23.43
CA GLN A 129 -18.43 7.66 23.24
C GLN A 129 -19.15 6.54 22.47
N LEU A 130 -18.56 6.05 21.38
CA LEU A 130 -19.12 4.93 20.60
C LEU A 130 -19.24 3.64 21.43
N ARG A 131 -18.26 3.35 22.29
CA ARG A 131 -18.34 2.21 23.21
C ARG A 131 -19.42 2.41 24.28
N ALA A 132 -19.57 3.62 24.79
CA ALA A 132 -20.63 3.96 25.76
C ALA A 132 -22.03 3.79 25.16
N LEU A 133 -22.18 4.03 23.84
CA LEU A 133 -23.41 3.77 23.08
C LEU A 133 -23.62 2.27 22.75
N GLY A 134 -22.76 1.37 23.24
CA GLY A 134 -22.89 -0.07 23.06
C GLY A 134 -22.30 -0.63 21.76
N ALA A 135 -21.46 0.13 21.04
CA ALA A 135 -20.85 -0.36 19.81
C ALA A 135 -19.90 -1.55 20.08
N SER A 136 -20.08 -2.64 19.34
CA SER A 136 -19.15 -3.77 19.34
C SER A 136 -17.79 -3.38 18.72
N GLN A 137 -16.74 -4.19 18.90
CA GLN A 137 -15.41 -3.89 18.35
C GLN A 137 -15.41 -3.71 16.83
N LEU A 138 -16.19 -4.53 16.11
CA LEU A 138 -16.33 -4.44 14.65
C LEU A 138 -17.16 -3.22 14.24
N GLN A 139 -18.21 -2.90 14.97
CA GLN A 139 -19.01 -1.69 14.73
C GLN A 139 -18.17 -0.43 14.97
N LEU A 140 -17.41 -0.39 16.06
CA LEU A 140 -16.48 0.68 16.37
C LEU A 140 -15.47 0.87 15.24
N ALA A 141 -14.82 -0.22 14.80
CA ALA A 141 -13.88 -0.17 13.69
C ALA A 141 -14.52 0.38 12.40
N TRP A 142 -15.68 -0.14 12.04
CA TRP A 142 -16.41 0.29 10.85
C TRP A 142 -16.83 1.77 10.91
N LEU A 143 -17.38 2.23 12.04
CA LEU A 143 -17.80 3.61 12.22
C LEU A 143 -16.61 4.57 12.13
N LEU A 144 -15.49 4.23 12.78
CA LEU A 144 -14.29 5.06 12.74
C LEU A 144 -13.70 5.14 11.33
N LEU A 145 -13.68 4.03 10.58
CA LEU A 145 -13.23 4.05 9.17
C LEU A 145 -14.16 4.87 8.28
N LYS A 146 -15.48 4.78 8.50
CA LYS A 146 -16.47 5.58 7.76
C LYS A 146 -16.30 7.08 8.03
N GLU A 147 -16.02 7.45 9.27
CA GLU A 147 -15.78 8.82 9.67
C GLU A 147 -14.43 9.34 9.09
N ALA A 148 -13.39 8.49 9.11
CA ALA A 148 -12.07 8.79 8.55
C ALA A 148 -11.97 8.57 7.01
N ARG A 149 -13.08 8.58 6.26
CA ARG A 149 -13.06 8.29 4.82
C ARG A 149 -12.15 9.22 4.01
N LEU A 150 -12.10 10.52 4.34
CA LEU A 150 -11.28 11.48 3.61
C LEU A 150 -9.77 11.24 3.84
N PRO A 151 -9.30 11.07 5.10
CA PRO A 151 -7.94 10.60 5.35
C PRO A 151 -7.59 9.28 4.67
N LEU A 152 -8.52 8.32 4.61
CA LEU A 152 -8.29 7.02 3.96
C LEU A 152 -8.14 7.14 2.45
N VAL A 153 -8.95 7.98 1.80
CA VAL A 153 -8.80 8.29 0.36
C VAL A 153 -7.46 8.98 0.11
N ALA A 154 -7.08 9.95 0.94
CA ALA A 154 -5.77 10.59 0.85
C ALA A 154 -4.62 9.57 1.03
N ALA A 155 -4.77 8.61 1.95
CA ALA A 155 -3.80 7.54 2.15
C ALA A 155 -3.67 6.64 0.91
N ALA A 156 -4.79 6.25 0.30
CA ALA A 156 -4.80 5.47 -0.92
C ALA A 156 -4.15 6.21 -2.10
N MET A 157 -4.46 7.50 -2.26
CA MET A 157 -3.87 8.35 -3.31
C MET A 157 -2.36 8.54 -3.11
N ALA A 158 -1.93 8.81 -1.88
CA ALA A 158 -0.52 8.96 -1.54
C ALA A 158 0.26 7.66 -1.78
N ALA A 159 -0.33 6.51 -1.44
CA ALA A 159 0.27 5.22 -1.71
C ALA A 159 0.33 4.94 -3.22
N ALA A 160 -0.76 5.17 -3.96
CA ALA A 160 -0.83 4.95 -5.40
C ALA A 160 0.25 5.76 -6.15
N GLY A 161 0.49 7.01 -5.76
CA GLY A 161 1.54 7.86 -6.34
C GLY A 161 2.96 7.34 -6.15
N ARG A 162 3.19 6.37 -5.26
CA ARG A 162 4.50 5.71 -5.08
C ARG A 162 4.67 4.43 -5.90
N LEU A 163 3.61 3.91 -6.50
CA LEU A 163 3.60 2.61 -7.19
C LEU A 163 3.65 2.73 -8.72
N ILE A 164 3.62 3.96 -9.24
CA ILE A 164 3.56 4.32 -10.67
C ILE A 164 4.89 4.95 -11.07
#